data_AF-A0A2H0UIJ3-F1
#
_entry.id   AF-A0A2H0UIJ3-F1
#
_cell.length_a   1.000
_cell.length_b   1.000
_cell.length_c   1.000
_cell.angle_alpha   90.00
_cell.angle_beta   90.00
_cell.angle_gamma   90.00
#
_symmetry.space_group_name_H-M   'P 1'
#
loop_
_entity.id
_entity.type
_entity.pdbx_description
1 polymer ?
#
loop_
_entity_poly.entity_id
_entity_poly.type
_entity_poly.pdbx_seq_one_letter_code
_entity_poly.pdbx_strand_id
1 'polypeptide(L)'
;MLNRLIKLIALGVIVVLALILGFVYIFISEKEVTPEAETRTGINRLVLEQGYNPEFQRAIGLSKLGRYDEAISEFDKAGQNAQGGEEASYVQYMRARALENIDVFSAIEEYKNIIANPEYPSGQKAYAAIRLPLVLSRESDATVKAAILKGEPYNTFSSEDGLTMYKNFYEFARSFGVTGLGEFGIARWQAKQLVEGSEALTEVEQQALRNSIDQLLAEGNEYIELNRLDIVNADFIPVVLREKARAYGSFAQSGDENAIALYDNLFEEAIVANLIGYGDGAVRFDYVVYGFLIDGSASFDKTQRHLDALITGINKYPGMLRYFKAEKNNLYNVKALMVDIANANPTFRQFLITEAEWTEADF
;
A
#
# COMPACT_ATOMS: atom_id res chain seq x y z
N MET A 1 -39.49 -1.42 -40.87
CA MET A 1 -39.38 -2.40 -39.76
C MET A 1 -38.20 -3.35 -39.92
N LEU A 2 -38.01 -3.96 -41.10
CA LEU A 2 -36.95 -4.95 -41.35
C LEU A 2 -35.53 -4.47 -40.98
N ASN A 3 -35.13 -3.24 -41.37
CA ASN A 3 -33.81 -2.69 -41.03
C ASN A 3 -33.58 -2.47 -39.52
N ARG A 4 -34.63 -2.21 -38.72
CA ARG A 4 -34.50 -2.10 -37.26
C ARG A 4 -34.34 -3.48 -36.60
N LEU A 5 -35.06 -4.48 -37.11
CA LEU A 5 -34.95 -5.86 -36.65
C LEU A 5 -33.55 -6.44 -36.92
N ILE A 6 -32.99 -6.20 -38.12
CA ILE A 6 -31.63 -6.64 -38.47
C ILE A 6 -30.57 -6.01 -37.54
N LYS A 7 -30.69 -4.71 -37.22
CA LYS A 7 -29.77 -4.03 -36.30
C LYS A 7 -29.85 -4.58 -34.87
N LEU A 8 -31.04 -4.93 -34.38
CA LEU A 8 -31.23 -5.52 -33.06
C LEU A 8 -30.65 -6.93 -32.97
N ILE A 9 -30.82 -7.74 -34.01
CA ILE A 9 -30.23 -9.09 -34.09
C ILE A 9 -28.70 -8.98 -34.14
N ALA A 10 -28.14 -8.08 -34.95
CA ALA A 10 -26.70 -7.87 -35.03
C ALA A 10 -26.10 -7.42 -33.68
N LEU A 11 -26.78 -6.51 -32.96
CA LEU A 11 -26.35 -6.09 -31.63
C LEU A 11 -26.40 -7.26 -30.63
N GLY A 12 -27.45 -8.09 -30.67
CA GLY A 12 -27.57 -9.29 -29.83
C GLY A 12 -26.43 -10.29 -30.07
N VAL A 13 -26.07 -10.53 -31.33
CA VAL A 13 -24.94 -11.42 -31.70
C VAL A 13 -23.61 -10.85 -31.21
N ILE A 14 -23.38 -9.55 -31.33
CA ILE A 14 -22.15 -8.90 -30.84
C ILE A 14 -22.02 -9.04 -29.32
N VAL A 15 -23.11 -8.83 -28.57
CA VAL A 15 -23.12 -8.99 -27.11
C VAL A 15 -22.84 -10.45 -26.72
N VAL A 16 -23.48 -11.42 -27.38
CA VAL A 16 -23.23 -12.84 -27.09
C VAL A 16 -21.79 -13.24 -27.43
N LEU A 17 -21.23 -12.78 -28.56
CA LEU A 17 -19.84 -13.05 -28.91
C LEU A 17 -18.86 -12.40 -27.94
N ALA A 18 -19.13 -11.18 -27.48
CA ALA A 18 -18.32 -10.52 -26.46
C ALA A 18 -18.36 -11.27 -25.12
N LEU A 19 -19.52 -11.79 -24.73
CA LEU A 19 -19.67 -12.62 -23.53
C LEU A 19 -18.94 -13.96 -23.66
N ILE A 20 -19.03 -14.63 -24.82
CA ILE A 20 -18.32 -15.89 -25.09
C ILE A 20 -16.81 -15.65 -25.11
N LEU A 21 -16.33 -14.61 -25.77
CA LEU A 21 -14.91 -14.27 -25.80
C LEU A 21 -14.39 -13.86 -24.42
N GLY A 22 -15.18 -13.12 -23.64
CA GLY A 22 -14.86 -12.81 -22.24
C GLY A 22 -14.79 -14.08 -21.38
N PHE A 23 -15.73 -15.00 -21.55
CA PHE A 23 -15.75 -16.29 -20.85
C PHE A 23 -14.56 -17.16 -21.26
N VAL A 24 -14.28 -17.31 -22.56
CA VAL A 24 -13.14 -18.06 -23.09
C VAL A 24 -11.83 -17.42 -22.63
N TYR A 25 -11.73 -16.09 -22.61
CA TYR A 25 -10.56 -15.40 -22.08
C TYR A 25 -10.35 -15.71 -20.60
N ILE A 26 -11.40 -15.66 -19.77
CA ILE A 26 -11.32 -16.05 -18.35
C ILE A 26 -10.80 -17.49 -18.20
N PHE A 27 -11.35 -18.45 -18.96
CA PHE A 27 -10.97 -19.86 -18.86
C PHE A 27 -9.63 -20.23 -19.50
N ILE A 28 -9.21 -19.57 -20.58
CA ILE A 28 -7.92 -19.82 -21.22
C ILE A 28 -6.80 -19.01 -20.54
N SER A 29 -7.14 -17.91 -19.87
CA SER A 29 -6.19 -17.12 -19.06
C SER A 29 -5.87 -17.75 -17.70
N GLU A 30 -6.42 -18.93 -17.39
CA GLU A 30 -5.78 -19.86 -16.46
C GLU A 30 -4.41 -20.26 -17.04
N LYS A 31 -3.45 -19.33 -16.96
CA LYS A 31 -2.03 -19.63 -17.10
C LYS A 31 -1.78 -20.85 -16.25
N GLU A 32 -1.05 -21.83 -16.78
CA GLU A 32 -0.53 -22.95 -15.99
C GLU A 32 0.02 -22.36 -14.69
N VAL A 33 -0.70 -22.61 -13.60
CA VAL A 33 -0.26 -22.24 -12.27
C VAL A 33 0.99 -23.06 -12.09
N THR A 34 2.15 -22.41 -12.09
CA THR A 34 3.40 -23.13 -11.92
C THR A 34 3.31 -23.91 -10.60
N PRO A 35 3.95 -25.08 -10.46
CA PRO A 35 3.95 -25.83 -9.21
C PRO A 35 4.37 -24.99 -7.96
N GLU A 36 5.13 -23.91 -8.18
CA GLU A 36 5.47 -22.91 -7.15
C GLU A 36 4.30 -21.99 -6.75
N ALA A 37 3.43 -21.63 -7.69
CA ALA A 37 2.19 -20.90 -7.40
C ALA A 37 1.13 -21.81 -6.74
N GLU A 38 1.10 -23.11 -7.05
CA GLU A 38 0.25 -24.10 -6.36
C GLU A 38 0.66 -24.31 -4.90
N THR A 39 1.96 -24.31 -4.60
CA THR A 39 2.44 -24.43 -3.21
C THR A 39 2.15 -23.18 -2.38
N ARG A 40 2.21 -21.98 -2.97
CA ARG A 40 1.82 -20.72 -2.30
C ARG A 40 0.30 -20.56 -2.11
N THR A 41 -0.51 -21.00 -3.07
CA THR A 41 -1.99 -20.95 -2.97
C THR A 41 -2.57 -22.09 -2.12
N GLY A 42 -1.84 -23.20 -1.97
CA GLY A 42 -2.29 -24.39 -1.24
C GLY A 42 -2.60 -24.15 0.23
N ILE A 43 -1.94 -23.20 0.88
CA ILE A 43 -2.08 -22.98 2.33
C ILE A 43 -3.27 -22.11 2.67
N ASN A 44 -3.60 -21.14 1.83
CA ASN A 44 -4.87 -20.41 1.92
C ASN A 44 -6.06 -21.36 1.72
N ARG A 45 -5.94 -22.28 0.77
CA ARG A 45 -7.00 -23.24 0.47
C ARG A 45 -7.19 -24.26 1.61
N LEU A 46 -6.11 -24.73 2.24
CA LEU A 46 -6.17 -25.77 3.27
C LEU A 46 -6.48 -25.21 4.68
N VAL A 47 -5.88 -24.09 5.07
CA VAL A 47 -6.06 -23.51 6.42
C VAL A 47 -7.34 -22.68 6.51
N LEU A 48 -7.73 -21.95 5.44
CA LEU A 48 -8.80 -20.95 5.51
C LEU A 48 -10.13 -21.39 4.91
N GLU A 49 -10.12 -22.16 3.83
CA GLU A 49 -11.36 -22.59 3.17
C GLU A 49 -11.88 -23.94 3.67
N GLN A 50 -11.02 -24.82 4.21
CA GLN A 50 -11.41 -26.17 4.65
C GLN A 50 -11.63 -26.32 6.17
N GLY A 51 -11.47 -25.25 6.96
CA GLY A 51 -11.84 -25.24 8.38
C GLY A 51 -10.88 -26.00 9.31
N TYR A 52 -9.59 -26.08 8.97
CA TYR A 52 -8.61 -26.80 9.79
C TYR A 52 -8.25 -26.09 11.11
N ASN A 53 -8.54 -24.78 11.23
CA ASN A 53 -8.33 -23.99 12.45
C ASN A 53 -9.53 -23.05 12.72
N PRO A 54 -10.58 -23.54 13.41
CA PRO A 54 -11.80 -22.76 13.65
C PRO A 54 -11.57 -21.54 14.55
N GLU A 55 -10.62 -21.61 15.49
CA GLU A 55 -10.24 -20.49 16.34
C GLU A 55 -9.66 -19.34 15.50
N PHE A 56 -8.84 -19.65 14.50
CA PHE A 56 -8.30 -18.65 13.59
C PHE A 56 -9.42 -17.90 12.84
N GLN A 57 -10.39 -18.62 12.27
CA GLN A 57 -11.52 -18.00 11.57
C GLN A 57 -12.34 -17.10 12.48
N ARG A 58 -12.58 -17.55 13.71
CA ARG A 58 -13.26 -16.75 14.73
C ARG A 58 -12.47 -15.49 15.08
N ALA A 59 -11.15 -15.60 15.26
CA ALA A 59 -10.26 -14.48 15.54
C ALA A 59 -10.31 -13.41 14.42
N ILE A 60 -10.28 -13.84 13.15
CA ILE A 60 -10.42 -12.93 12.00
C ILE A 60 -11.77 -12.21 12.02
N GLY A 61 -12.86 -12.94 12.28
CA GLY A 61 -14.20 -12.34 12.41
C GLY A 61 -14.26 -11.30 13.53
N LEU A 62 -13.71 -11.61 14.71
CA LEU A 62 -13.65 -10.69 15.84
C LEU A 62 -12.79 -9.45 15.55
N SER A 63 -11.65 -9.62 14.89
CA SER A 63 -10.77 -8.51 14.48
C SER A 63 -11.46 -7.57 13.50
N LYS A 64 -12.21 -8.10 12.52
CA LYS A 64 -13.03 -7.31 11.58
C LYS A 64 -14.16 -6.54 12.27
N LEU A 65 -14.65 -7.04 13.41
CA LEU A 65 -15.63 -6.36 14.26
C LEU A 65 -14.99 -5.37 15.26
N GLY A 66 -13.67 -5.19 15.25
CA GLY A 66 -12.95 -4.32 16.18
C GLY A 66 -12.84 -4.86 17.60
N ARG A 67 -13.16 -6.14 17.84
CA ARG A 67 -13.09 -6.81 19.16
C ARG A 67 -11.70 -7.40 19.36
N TYR A 68 -10.69 -6.54 19.40
CA TYR A 68 -9.28 -6.95 19.31
C TYR A 68 -8.81 -7.81 20.48
N ASP A 69 -9.22 -7.54 21.72
CA ASP A 69 -8.86 -8.36 22.88
C ASP A 69 -9.33 -9.81 22.73
N GLU A 70 -10.59 -9.99 22.31
CA GLU A 70 -11.15 -11.32 22.07
C GLU A 70 -10.52 -11.99 20.85
N ALA A 71 -10.22 -11.22 19.80
CA ALA A 71 -9.51 -11.74 18.64
C ALA A 71 -8.13 -12.27 19.01
N ILE A 72 -7.37 -11.56 19.85
CA ILE A 72 -6.05 -12.00 20.33
C ILE A 72 -6.17 -13.30 21.13
N SER A 73 -7.17 -13.41 22.02
CA SER A 73 -7.41 -14.66 22.76
C SER A 73 -7.72 -15.84 21.84
N GLU A 74 -8.46 -15.64 20.75
CA GLU A 74 -8.72 -16.70 19.77
C GLU A 74 -7.49 -16.99 18.90
N PHE A 75 -6.66 -15.99 18.56
CA PHE A 75 -5.38 -16.22 17.89
C PHE A 75 -4.40 -17.01 18.76
N ASP A 76 -4.36 -16.76 20.08
CA ASP A 76 -3.53 -17.53 21.01
C ASP A 76 -3.90 -19.02 20.99
N LYS A 77 -5.21 -19.34 20.95
CA LYS A 77 -5.70 -20.72 20.80
C LYS A 77 -5.37 -21.30 19.43
N ALA A 78 -5.58 -20.51 18.38
CA ALA A 78 -5.25 -20.91 17.01
C ALA A 78 -3.77 -21.29 16.86
N GLY A 79 -2.87 -20.55 17.53
CA GLY A 79 -1.43 -20.82 17.50
C GLY A 79 -1.03 -22.12 18.20
N GLN A 80 -1.77 -22.52 19.24
CA GLN A 80 -1.57 -23.82 19.92
C GLN A 80 -1.98 -25.00 19.03
N ASN A 81 -2.94 -24.78 18.12
CA ASN A 81 -3.46 -25.80 17.21
C ASN A 81 -2.81 -25.76 15.81
N ALA A 82 -1.91 -24.81 15.56
CA ALA A 82 -1.30 -24.61 14.26
C ALA A 82 -0.43 -25.79 13.82
N GLN A 83 -0.53 -26.16 12.55
CA GLN A 83 0.18 -27.29 11.97
C GLN A 83 1.40 -26.83 11.17
N GLY A 84 2.55 -26.84 11.83
CA GLY A 84 3.84 -26.50 11.23
C GLY A 84 4.14 -25.00 11.24
N GLY A 85 5.36 -24.66 10.79
CA GLY A 85 5.90 -23.30 10.87
C GLY A 85 5.12 -22.28 10.06
N GLU A 86 4.52 -22.70 8.95
CA GLU A 86 3.81 -21.79 8.05
C GLU A 86 2.48 -21.30 8.64
N GLU A 87 1.59 -22.21 9.08
CA GLU A 87 0.35 -21.82 9.73
C GLU A 87 0.63 -21.03 11.01
N ALA A 88 1.58 -21.48 11.84
CA ALA A 88 1.95 -20.79 13.07
C ALA A 88 2.43 -19.36 12.79
N SER A 89 3.24 -19.16 11.75
CA SER A 89 3.74 -17.84 11.38
C SER A 89 2.62 -16.90 10.92
N TYR A 90 1.61 -17.42 10.21
CA TYR A 90 0.49 -16.63 9.74
C TYR A 90 -0.48 -16.26 10.88
N VAL A 91 -0.77 -17.21 11.78
CA VAL A 91 -1.53 -16.94 13.01
C VAL A 91 -0.86 -15.85 13.83
N GLN A 92 0.46 -15.97 14.05
CA GLN A 92 1.22 -14.99 14.82
C GLN A 92 1.22 -13.61 14.14
N TYR A 93 1.33 -13.56 12.81
CA TYR A 93 1.26 -12.31 12.07
C TYR A 93 -0.09 -11.61 12.20
N MET A 94 -1.19 -12.35 12.10
CA MET A 94 -2.54 -11.80 12.23
C MET A 94 -2.84 -11.37 13.67
N ARG A 95 -2.29 -12.06 14.66
CA ARG A 95 -2.30 -11.63 16.06
C ARG A 95 -1.56 -10.31 16.26
N ALA A 96 -0.35 -10.17 15.71
CA ALA A 96 0.41 -8.92 15.77
C ALA A 96 -0.37 -7.76 15.14
N ARG A 97 -1.07 -8.00 14.02
CA ARG A 97 -1.96 -7.00 13.41
C ARG A 97 -3.15 -6.62 14.29
N ALA A 98 -3.70 -7.53 15.07
CA ALA A 98 -4.74 -7.21 16.04
C ALA A 98 -4.16 -6.35 17.18
N LEU A 99 -2.99 -6.72 17.70
CA LEU A 99 -2.27 -5.98 18.74
C LEU A 99 -1.95 -4.55 18.34
N GLU A 100 -1.66 -4.27 17.07
CA GLU A 100 -1.44 -2.92 16.58
C GLU A 100 -2.56 -1.92 16.96
N ASN A 101 -3.77 -2.40 17.27
CA ASN A 101 -4.91 -1.56 17.65
C ASN A 101 -5.08 -1.37 19.16
N ILE A 102 -4.35 -2.12 20.00
CA ILE A 102 -4.50 -2.06 21.47
C ILE A 102 -3.17 -1.92 22.23
N ASP A 103 -2.08 -2.47 21.70
CA ASP A 103 -0.73 -2.42 22.27
C ASP A 103 0.30 -2.52 21.14
N VAL A 104 0.70 -1.35 20.63
CA VAL A 104 1.66 -1.23 19.54
C VAL A 104 3.04 -1.79 19.88
N PHE A 105 3.45 -1.73 21.16
CA PHE A 105 4.76 -2.24 21.57
C PHE A 105 4.80 -3.76 21.54
N SER A 106 3.73 -4.41 22.01
CA SER A 106 3.59 -5.87 21.88
C SER A 106 3.53 -6.30 20.41
N ALA A 107 2.86 -5.55 19.53
CA ALA A 107 2.86 -5.82 18.10
C ALA A 107 4.27 -5.74 17.47
N ILE A 108 5.05 -4.72 17.83
CA ILE A 108 6.44 -4.55 17.35
C ILE A 108 7.31 -5.73 17.77
N GLU A 109 7.27 -6.13 19.03
CA GLU A 109 8.01 -7.29 19.52
C GLU A 109 7.58 -8.57 18.81
N GLU A 110 6.28 -8.74 18.54
CA GLU A 110 5.79 -9.91 17.82
C GLU A 110 6.25 -9.96 16.36
N TYR A 111 6.28 -8.83 15.65
CA TYR A 111 6.88 -8.76 14.32
C TYR A 111 8.35 -9.12 14.33
N LYS A 112 9.12 -8.65 15.32
CA LYS A 112 10.53 -9.03 15.47
C LYS A 112 10.70 -10.52 15.74
N ASN A 113 9.83 -11.11 16.56
CA ASN A 113 9.83 -12.55 16.81
C ASN A 113 9.56 -13.36 15.54
N ILE A 114 8.61 -12.94 14.69
CA ILE A 114 8.32 -13.58 13.40
C ILE A 114 9.56 -13.53 12.50
N ILE A 115 10.22 -12.37 12.41
CA ILE A 115 11.42 -12.17 11.59
C ILE A 115 12.58 -13.06 12.07
N ALA A 116 12.78 -13.15 13.38
CA ALA A 116 13.88 -13.89 14.00
C ALA A 116 13.69 -15.42 13.97
N ASN A 117 12.47 -15.92 13.82
CA ASN A 117 12.18 -17.36 13.89
C ASN A 117 12.72 -18.11 12.64
N PRO A 118 13.72 -18.99 12.75
CA PRO A 118 14.31 -19.67 11.59
C PRO A 118 13.34 -20.63 10.89
N GLU A 119 12.32 -21.13 11.58
CA GLU A 119 11.35 -22.09 11.04
C GLU A 119 10.25 -21.43 10.21
N TYR A 120 10.12 -20.11 10.29
CA TYR A 120 9.06 -19.38 9.59
C TYR A 120 9.41 -19.12 8.11
N PRO A 121 8.42 -19.23 7.20
CA PRO A 121 8.62 -18.97 5.78
C PRO A 121 9.13 -17.56 5.52
N SER A 122 10.01 -17.41 4.53
CA SER A 122 10.63 -16.12 4.22
C SER A 122 9.61 -15.07 3.78
N GLY A 123 8.52 -15.45 3.11
CA GLY A 123 7.43 -14.53 2.78
C GLY A 123 6.80 -13.90 4.03
N GLN A 124 6.55 -14.69 5.07
CA GLN A 124 5.97 -14.19 6.31
C GLN A 124 6.94 -13.26 7.08
N LYS A 125 8.25 -13.55 7.01
CA LYS A 125 9.30 -12.65 7.52
C LYS A 125 9.34 -11.34 6.77
N ALA A 126 9.25 -11.38 5.44
CA ALA A 126 9.21 -10.19 4.59
C ALA A 126 8.01 -9.30 4.97
N TYR A 127 6.82 -9.89 5.11
CA TYR A 127 5.64 -9.14 5.55
C TYR A 127 5.82 -8.52 6.94
N ALA A 128 6.31 -9.28 7.92
CA ALA A 128 6.56 -8.75 9.27
C ALA A 128 7.59 -7.60 9.27
N ALA A 129 8.65 -7.72 8.47
CA ALA A 129 9.66 -6.67 8.30
C ALA A 129 9.06 -5.38 7.71
N ILE A 130 8.12 -5.49 6.77
CA ILE A 130 7.41 -4.35 6.18
C ILE A 130 6.38 -3.73 7.12
N ARG A 131 5.80 -4.50 8.05
CA ARG A 131 4.87 -3.95 9.04
C ARG A 131 5.53 -2.95 9.97
N LEU A 132 6.81 -3.14 10.34
CA LEU A 132 7.52 -2.21 11.22
C LEU A 132 7.51 -0.75 10.72
N PRO A 133 7.97 -0.41 9.50
CA PRO A 133 7.89 0.97 9.00
C PRO A 133 6.45 1.45 8.78
N LEU A 134 5.49 0.57 8.48
CA LEU A 134 4.08 0.95 8.36
C LEU A 134 3.47 1.36 9.71
N VAL A 135 3.79 0.63 10.79
CA VAL A 135 3.41 0.99 12.16
C VAL A 135 3.97 2.37 12.50
N LEU A 136 5.26 2.61 12.21
CA LEU A 136 5.87 3.92 12.44
C LEU A 136 5.17 5.04 11.67
N SER A 137 4.88 4.82 10.39
CA SER A 137 4.16 5.78 9.53
C SER A 137 2.78 6.13 10.09
N ARG A 138 2.08 5.16 10.69
CA ARG A 138 0.75 5.38 11.27
C ARG A 138 0.81 6.10 12.61
N GLU A 139 1.67 5.67 13.53
CA GLU A 139 1.70 6.21 14.90
C GLU A 139 2.40 7.57 14.97
N SER A 140 3.43 7.78 14.13
CA SER A 140 4.20 9.04 14.07
C SER A 140 4.77 9.47 15.43
N ASP A 141 5.13 8.48 16.24
CA ASP A 141 5.55 8.64 17.62
C ASP A 141 7.03 8.27 17.80
N ALA A 142 7.77 9.11 18.53
CA ALA A 142 9.21 8.93 18.74
C ALA A 142 9.55 7.70 19.60
N THR A 143 8.68 7.33 20.55
CA THR A 143 8.86 6.13 21.38
C THR A 143 8.60 4.86 20.58
N VAL A 144 7.63 4.88 19.66
CA VAL A 144 7.38 3.82 18.67
C VAL A 144 8.59 3.66 17.74
N LYS A 145 9.15 4.77 17.22
CA LYS A 145 10.40 4.75 16.44
C LYS A 145 11.54 4.11 17.22
N ALA A 146 11.74 4.51 18.47
CA ALA A 146 12.80 3.96 19.32
C ALA A 146 12.61 2.46 19.58
N ALA A 147 11.38 1.99 19.80
CA ALA A 147 11.08 0.57 19.99
C ALA A 147 11.37 -0.25 18.73
N ILE A 148 10.99 0.25 17.55
CA ILE A 148 11.27 -0.39 16.27
C ILE A 148 12.78 -0.49 16.02
N LEU A 149 13.52 0.60 16.22
CA LEU A 149 14.98 0.66 15.99
C LEU A 149 15.81 0.00 17.10
N LYS A 150 15.17 -0.56 18.14
CA LYS A 150 15.89 -1.24 19.23
C LYS A 150 16.47 -2.58 18.78
N GLY A 151 17.78 -2.74 18.94
CA GLY A 151 18.52 -3.98 18.65
C GLY A 151 18.95 -4.12 17.18
N GLU A 152 19.87 -5.04 16.92
CA GLU A 152 20.33 -5.39 15.58
C GLU A 152 19.28 -6.26 14.85
N PRO A 153 19.12 -6.12 13.51
CA PRO A 153 19.79 -5.15 12.64
C PRO A 153 19.12 -3.76 12.63
N TYR A 154 18.01 -3.59 13.36
CA TYR A 154 17.10 -2.45 13.21
C TYR A 154 17.70 -1.09 13.56
N ASN A 155 18.61 -1.03 14.54
CA ASN A 155 19.34 0.18 14.92
C ASN A 155 20.14 0.77 13.75
N THR A 156 20.62 -0.05 12.82
CA THR A 156 21.33 0.41 11.62
C THR A 156 20.44 1.10 10.60
N PHE A 157 19.11 0.95 10.71
CA PHE A 157 18.14 1.52 9.77
C PHE A 157 17.78 2.98 10.10
N SER A 158 18.23 3.51 11.25
CA SER A 158 17.94 4.87 11.67
C SER A 158 18.43 5.90 10.64
N SER A 159 17.54 6.82 10.25
CA SER A 159 17.87 7.98 9.42
C SER A 159 17.05 9.20 9.87
N GLU A 160 17.57 10.40 9.61
CA GLU A 160 16.83 11.66 9.69
C GLU A 160 15.85 11.78 8.52
N ASP A 161 16.25 11.32 7.32
CA ASP A 161 15.33 11.18 6.19
C ASP A 161 14.48 9.91 6.36
N GLY A 162 13.20 10.12 6.68
CA GLY A 162 12.24 9.04 6.89
C GLY A 162 12.11 8.10 5.68
N LEU A 163 12.28 8.61 4.45
CA LEU A 163 12.23 7.77 3.25
C LEU A 163 13.42 6.81 3.17
N THR A 164 14.63 7.27 3.51
CA THR A 164 15.82 6.42 3.60
C THR A 164 15.66 5.33 4.66
N MET A 165 15.09 5.67 5.84
CA MET A 165 14.79 4.66 6.86
C MET A 165 13.80 3.61 6.34
N TYR A 166 12.71 4.02 5.68
CA TYR A 166 11.75 3.07 5.09
C TYR A 166 12.39 2.20 4.01
N LYS A 167 13.23 2.76 3.15
CA LYS A 167 14.02 2.02 2.16
C LYS A 167 14.88 0.94 2.81
N ASN A 168 15.56 1.24 3.92
CA ASN A 168 16.37 0.24 4.64
C ASN A 168 15.52 -0.93 5.17
N PHE A 169 14.32 -0.65 5.68
CA PHE A 169 13.37 -1.72 6.07
C PHE A 169 12.89 -2.54 4.85
N TYR A 170 12.64 -1.90 3.72
CA TYR A 170 12.21 -2.59 2.50
C TYR A 170 13.31 -3.48 1.91
N GLU A 171 14.56 -3.04 1.91
CA GLU A 171 15.70 -3.88 1.51
C GLU A 171 15.90 -5.05 2.48
N PHE A 172 15.74 -4.81 3.78
CA PHE A 172 15.79 -5.87 4.78
C PHE A 172 14.66 -6.88 4.56
N ALA A 173 13.43 -6.43 4.29
CA ALA A 173 12.33 -7.32 3.95
C ALA A 173 12.60 -8.11 2.65
N ARG A 174 13.16 -7.44 1.62
CA ARG A 174 13.54 -8.06 0.35
C ARG A 174 14.57 -9.16 0.51
N SER A 175 15.43 -9.09 1.54
CA SER A 175 16.37 -10.17 1.87
C SER A 175 15.68 -11.50 2.24
N PHE A 176 14.40 -11.46 2.64
CA PHE A 176 13.57 -12.64 2.86
C PHE A 176 12.71 -12.99 1.62
N GLY A 177 12.33 -12.00 0.81
CA GLY A 177 11.65 -12.24 -0.45
C GLY A 177 11.02 -10.99 -1.06
N VAL A 178 10.72 -11.06 -2.35
CA VAL A 178 10.06 -9.98 -3.09
C VAL A 178 8.67 -9.72 -2.52
N THR A 179 8.39 -8.44 -2.29
CA THR A 179 7.06 -7.97 -1.88
C THR A 179 6.71 -6.73 -2.69
N GLY A 180 5.46 -6.59 -3.13
CA GLY A 180 5.08 -5.42 -3.92
C GLY A 180 5.33 -4.10 -3.18
N LEU A 181 5.03 -4.07 -1.88
CA LEU A 181 5.26 -2.86 -1.07
C LEU A 181 6.75 -2.54 -0.90
N GLY A 182 7.61 -3.56 -0.75
CA GLY A 182 9.06 -3.39 -0.69
C GLY A 182 9.63 -2.84 -1.99
N GLU A 183 9.28 -3.46 -3.13
CA GLU A 183 9.83 -3.05 -4.43
C GLU A 183 9.38 -1.65 -4.82
N PHE A 184 8.09 -1.33 -4.70
CA PHE A 184 7.59 0.01 -5.01
C PHE A 184 8.13 1.06 -4.04
N GLY A 185 8.32 0.70 -2.77
CA GLY A 185 8.92 1.59 -1.78
C GLY A 185 10.38 1.94 -2.07
N ILE A 186 11.19 0.96 -2.49
CA ILE A 186 12.58 1.18 -2.92
C ILE A 186 12.61 2.00 -4.22
N ALA A 187 11.74 1.67 -5.18
CA ALA A 187 11.63 2.40 -6.45
C ALA A 187 11.28 3.87 -6.22
N ARG A 188 10.33 4.15 -5.32
CA ARG A 188 9.96 5.51 -4.91
C ARG A 188 11.15 6.28 -4.34
N TRP A 189 11.94 5.65 -3.47
CA TRP A 189 13.13 6.27 -2.91
C TRP A 189 14.17 6.59 -3.99
N GLN A 190 14.46 5.64 -4.88
CA GLN A 190 15.40 5.84 -6.00
C GLN A 190 14.94 6.94 -6.95
N ALA A 191 13.64 7.01 -7.27
CA ALA A 191 13.06 8.06 -8.09
C ALA A 191 13.21 9.44 -7.43
N LYS A 192 13.04 9.53 -6.11
CA LYS A 192 13.31 10.77 -5.37
C LYS A 192 14.77 11.21 -5.47
N GLN A 193 15.72 10.26 -5.42
CA GLN A 193 17.15 10.57 -5.61
C GLN A 193 17.45 11.12 -7.01
N LEU A 194 16.72 10.68 -8.05
CA LEU A 194 16.84 11.27 -9.39
C LEU A 194 16.38 12.73 -9.42
N VAL A 195 15.34 13.10 -8.66
CA VAL A 195 14.85 14.47 -8.59
C VAL A 195 15.83 15.36 -7.81
N GLU A 196 16.15 14.97 -6.58
CA GLU A 196 16.95 15.78 -5.64
C GLU A 196 18.45 15.80 -6.01
N GLY A 197 18.95 14.71 -6.59
CA GLY A 197 20.36 14.53 -6.93
C GLY A 197 20.69 14.78 -8.40
N SER A 198 19.75 15.26 -9.22
CA SER A 198 19.92 15.42 -10.66
C SER A 198 21.18 16.21 -11.07
N GLU A 199 21.55 17.24 -10.30
CA GLU A 199 22.76 18.03 -10.55
C GLU A 199 24.06 17.35 -10.07
N ALA A 200 23.97 16.45 -9.09
CA ALA A 200 25.12 15.78 -8.48
C ALA A 200 25.45 14.43 -9.14
N LEU A 201 24.48 13.79 -9.77
CA LEU A 201 24.61 12.48 -10.41
C LEU A 201 25.07 12.63 -11.87
N THR A 202 26.06 11.83 -12.26
CA THR A 202 26.46 11.69 -13.67
C THR A 202 25.34 11.04 -14.49
N GLU A 203 25.34 11.24 -15.81
CA GLU A 203 24.37 10.59 -16.71
C GLU A 203 24.37 9.06 -16.57
N VAL A 204 25.54 8.46 -16.33
CA VAL A 204 25.69 7.01 -16.11
C VAL A 204 25.00 6.57 -14.83
N GLU A 205 25.14 7.33 -13.74
CA GLU A 205 24.47 7.04 -12.46
C GLU A 205 22.96 7.25 -12.55
N GLN A 206 22.52 8.29 -13.24
CA GLN A 206 21.10 8.52 -13.49
C GLN A 206 20.49 7.38 -14.30
N GLN A 207 21.17 6.91 -15.36
CA GLN A 207 20.69 5.77 -16.15
C GLN A 207 20.69 4.47 -15.34
N ALA A 208 21.69 4.25 -14.49
CA ALA A 208 21.72 3.08 -13.60
C ALA A 208 20.54 3.08 -12.61
N LEU A 209 20.20 4.24 -12.04
CA LEU A 209 19.02 4.40 -11.19
C LEU A 209 17.72 4.15 -11.96
N ARG A 210 17.57 4.69 -13.17
CA ARG A 210 16.39 4.44 -14.02
C ARG A 210 16.20 2.94 -14.30
N ASN A 211 17.27 2.26 -14.70
CA ASN A 211 17.24 0.80 -14.93
C ASN A 211 16.85 0.02 -13.66
N SER A 212 17.37 0.43 -12.50
CA SER A 212 17.00 -0.18 -11.21
C SER A 212 15.53 0.05 -10.87
N ILE A 213 15.01 1.26 -11.10
CA ILE A 213 13.59 1.59 -10.88
C ILE A 213 12.71 0.72 -11.78
N ASP A 214 13.04 0.59 -13.07
CA ASP A 214 12.27 -0.25 -14.00
C ASP A 214 12.23 -1.71 -13.55
N GLN A 215 13.36 -2.25 -13.09
CA GLN A 215 13.41 -3.62 -12.55
C GLN A 215 12.52 -3.77 -11.31
N LEU A 216 12.61 -2.83 -10.36
CA LEU A 216 11.78 -2.83 -9.14
C LEU A 216 10.28 -2.75 -9.48
N LEU A 217 9.90 -1.89 -10.43
CA LEU A 217 8.52 -1.76 -10.87
C LEU A 217 8.02 -3.06 -11.52
N ALA A 218 8.85 -3.73 -12.31
CA ALA A 218 8.52 -5.02 -12.91
C ALA A 218 8.32 -6.13 -11.87
N GLU A 219 9.23 -6.27 -10.90
CA GLU A 219 9.13 -7.25 -9.81
C GLU A 219 7.90 -6.99 -8.92
N GLY A 220 7.61 -5.71 -8.61
CA GLY A 220 6.40 -5.33 -7.87
C GLY A 220 5.11 -5.64 -8.63
N ASN A 221 5.10 -5.48 -9.96
CA ASN A 221 3.96 -5.84 -10.80
C ASN A 221 3.76 -7.36 -10.86
N GLU A 222 4.83 -8.14 -10.98
CA GLU A 222 4.76 -9.61 -10.91
C GLU A 222 4.18 -10.07 -9.56
N TYR A 223 4.60 -9.43 -8.47
CA TYR A 223 4.03 -9.69 -7.15
C TYR A 223 2.52 -9.43 -7.12
N ILE A 224 2.02 -8.33 -7.70
CA ILE A 224 0.58 -8.05 -7.77
C ILE A 224 -0.14 -9.18 -8.52
N GLU A 225 0.38 -9.58 -9.68
CA GLU A 225 -0.24 -10.62 -10.51
C GLU A 225 -0.31 -11.98 -9.80
N LEU A 226 0.73 -12.35 -9.05
CA LEU A 226 0.77 -13.59 -8.26
C LEU A 226 -0.19 -13.55 -7.07
N ASN A 227 -0.42 -12.38 -6.47
CA ASN A 227 -1.17 -12.25 -5.22
C ASN A 227 -2.60 -11.70 -5.39
N ARG A 228 -3.01 -11.27 -6.59
CA ARG A 228 -4.37 -10.73 -6.80
C ARG A 228 -5.49 -11.77 -6.59
N LEU A 229 -5.18 -13.06 -6.74
CA LEU A 229 -6.10 -14.18 -6.50
C LEU A 229 -5.94 -14.80 -5.12
N ASP A 230 -4.92 -14.37 -4.37
CA ASP A 230 -4.67 -14.84 -3.02
C ASP A 230 -5.58 -14.07 -2.06
N ILE A 231 -6.59 -14.76 -1.50
CA ILE A 231 -7.57 -14.14 -0.60
C ILE A 231 -6.94 -13.54 0.67
N VAL A 232 -5.78 -14.04 1.10
CA VAL A 232 -5.06 -13.53 2.26
C VAL A 232 -4.34 -12.24 1.91
N ASN A 233 -3.69 -12.21 0.76
CA ASN A 233 -2.93 -11.06 0.31
C ASN A 233 -3.79 -10.01 -0.40
N ALA A 234 -5.04 -10.35 -0.75
CA ALA A 234 -6.01 -9.44 -1.36
C ALA A 234 -6.23 -8.18 -0.51
N ASP A 235 -6.22 -8.29 0.82
CA ASP A 235 -6.34 -7.15 1.73
C ASP A 235 -5.13 -6.17 1.65
N PHE A 236 -3.97 -6.65 1.17
CA PHE A 236 -2.77 -5.83 0.98
C PHE A 236 -2.67 -5.21 -0.41
N ILE A 237 -3.34 -5.77 -1.43
CA ILE A 237 -3.29 -5.27 -2.80
C ILE A 237 -3.64 -3.77 -2.91
N PRO A 238 -4.68 -3.24 -2.23
CA PRO A 238 -4.97 -1.80 -2.26
C PRO A 238 -3.82 -0.93 -1.75
N VAL A 239 -3.09 -1.38 -0.73
CA VAL A 239 -1.91 -0.67 -0.18
C VAL A 239 -0.73 -0.74 -1.15
N VAL A 240 -0.53 -1.90 -1.78
CA VAL A 240 0.52 -2.12 -2.78
C VAL A 240 0.26 -1.27 -4.03
N LEU A 241 -0.97 -1.20 -4.51
CA LEU A 241 -1.37 -0.36 -5.65
C LEU A 241 -1.18 1.14 -5.36
N ARG A 242 -1.47 1.57 -4.13
CA ARG A 242 -1.17 2.92 -3.68
C ARG A 242 0.34 3.21 -3.75
N GLU A 243 1.18 2.31 -3.24
CA GLU A 243 2.63 2.52 -3.28
C GLU A 243 3.18 2.46 -4.71
N LYS A 244 2.63 1.60 -5.57
CA LYS A 244 2.90 1.60 -7.01
C LYS A 244 2.63 2.98 -7.61
N ALA A 245 1.45 3.54 -7.37
CA ALA A 245 1.09 4.87 -7.88
C ALA A 245 2.06 5.96 -7.39
N ARG A 246 2.48 5.91 -6.11
CA ARG A 246 3.47 6.84 -5.54
C ARG A 246 4.87 6.68 -6.15
N ALA A 247 5.29 5.44 -6.44
CA ALA A 247 6.56 5.17 -7.11
C ALA A 247 6.56 5.77 -8.52
N TYR A 248 5.51 5.52 -9.31
CA TYR A 248 5.34 6.13 -10.63
C TYR A 248 5.21 7.65 -10.57
N GLY A 249 4.49 8.22 -9.59
CA GLY A 249 4.40 9.66 -9.40
C GLY A 249 5.76 10.31 -9.12
N SER A 250 6.59 9.66 -8.29
CA SER A 250 7.96 10.15 -8.02
C SER A 250 8.85 10.01 -9.24
N PHE A 251 8.65 8.97 -10.04
CA PHE A 251 9.42 8.76 -11.26
C PHE A 251 9.01 9.74 -12.37
N ALA A 252 7.72 10.06 -12.46
CA ALA A 252 7.19 11.11 -13.33
C ALA A 252 7.75 12.48 -12.96
N GLN A 253 7.90 12.79 -11.66
CA GLN A 253 8.54 14.02 -11.19
C GLN A 253 10.00 14.13 -11.66
N SER A 254 10.69 13.01 -11.92
CA SER A 254 12.05 13.01 -12.50
C SER A 254 12.09 13.28 -14.02
N GLY A 255 10.94 13.59 -14.63
CA GLY A 255 10.78 13.84 -16.06
C GLY A 255 10.65 12.58 -16.91
N ASP A 256 10.38 11.41 -16.32
CA ASP A 256 10.20 10.17 -17.09
C ASP A 256 8.86 10.19 -17.86
N GLU A 257 8.92 10.18 -19.20
CA GLU A 257 7.74 10.32 -20.06
C GLU A 257 6.74 9.16 -19.91
N ASN A 258 7.23 7.93 -19.72
CA ASN A 258 6.37 6.77 -19.53
C ASN A 258 5.64 6.85 -18.19
N ALA A 259 6.34 7.24 -17.12
CA ALA A 259 5.72 7.44 -15.83
C ALA A 259 4.69 8.58 -15.85
N ILE A 260 4.99 9.69 -16.53
CA ILE A 260 4.04 10.82 -16.74
C ILE A 260 2.78 10.33 -17.46
N ALA A 261 2.91 9.47 -18.47
CA ALA A 261 1.76 8.93 -19.21
C ALA A 261 0.89 7.96 -18.40
N LEU A 262 1.44 7.34 -17.34
CA LEU A 262 0.77 6.27 -16.59
C LEU A 262 0.24 6.69 -15.22
N TYR A 263 0.84 7.68 -14.55
CA TYR A 263 0.57 7.90 -13.12
C TYR A 263 -0.89 8.26 -12.82
N ASP A 264 -1.56 9.04 -13.67
CA ASP A 264 -2.98 9.39 -13.51
C ASP A 264 -3.83 8.09 -13.44
N ASN A 265 -3.66 7.18 -14.41
CA ASN A 265 -4.40 5.91 -14.45
C ASN A 265 -4.09 5.01 -13.23
N LEU A 266 -2.84 5.01 -12.76
CA LEU A 266 -2.44 4.22 -11.60
C LEU A 266 -3.03 4.75 -10.29
N PHE A 267 -3.16 6.07 -10.13
CA PHE A 267 -3.86 6.65 -9.00
C PHE A 267 -5.36 6.33 -9.06
N GLU A 268 -5.99 6.36 -10.23
CA GLU A 268 -7.39 5.94 -10.38
C GLU A 268 -7.59 4.47 -9.98
N GLU A 269 -6.71 3.58 -10.47
CA GLU A 269 -6.72 2.16 -10.11
C GLU A 269 -6.58 1.98 -8.59
N ALA A 270 -5.61 2.67 -7.98
CA ALA A 270 -5.40 2.63 -6.54
C ALA A 270 -6.60 3.18 -5.75
N ILE A 271 -7.25 4.24 -6.23
CA ILE A 271 -8.46 4.79 -5.60
C ILE A 271 -9.58 3.76 -5.63
N VAL A 272 -9.84 3.14 -6.80
CA VAL A 272 -10.86 2.10 -6.95
C VAL A 272 -10.59 0.92 -6.03
N ALA A 273 -9.36 0.43 -5.98
CA ALA A 273 -8.97 -0.68 -5.10
C ALA A 273 -9.16 -0.34 -3.61
N ASN A 274 -9.01 0.93 -3.23
CA ASN A 274 -9.16 1.38 -1.86
C ASN A 274 -10.60 1.80 -1.49
N LEU A 275 -11.57 1.79 -2.41
CA LEU A 275 -12.97 2.13 -2.09
C LEU A 275 -13.61 1.19 -1.06
N ILE A 276 -13.15 -0.07 -1.02
CA ILE A 276 -13.68 -1.11 -0.13
C ILE A 276 -13.05 -1.01 1.29
N GLY A 277 -12.03 -0.17 1.47
CA GLY A 277 -11.36 0.08 2.75
C GLY A 277 -11.37 1.56 3.15
N TYR A 278 -11.03 1.87 4.39
CA TYR A 278 -10.91 3.25 4.89
C TYR A 278 -9.70 4.03 4.32
N GLY A 279 -9.17 3.62 3.15
CA GLY A 279 -7.88 4.05 2.62
C GLY A 279 -7.93 5.03 1.44
N ASP A 280 -9.06 5.17 0.73
CA ASP A 280 -9.09 5.93 -0.53
C ASP A 280 -8.82 7.43 -0.33
N GLY A 281 -9.19 8.00 0.82
CA GLY A 281 -8.86 9.39 1.16
C GLY A 281 -7.36 9.69 1.12
N ALA A 282 -6.53 8.74 1.54
CA ALA A 282 -5.08 8.89 1.53
C ALA A 282 -4.50 8.79 0.10
N VAL A 283 -5.06 7.90 -0.73
CA VAL A 283 -4.69 7.77 -2.15
C VAL A 283 -5.09 9.03 -2.93
N ARG A 284 -6.29 9.58 -2.67
CA ARG A 284 -6.76 10.83 -3.29
C ARG A 284 -5.84 12.00 -2.97
N PHE A 285 -5.42 12.12 -1.72
CA PHE A 285 -4.49 13.18 -1.33
C PHE A 285 -3.13 13.00 -1.99
N ASP A 286 -2.60 11.77 -2.04
CA ASP A 286 -1.36 11.49 -2.76
C ASP A 286 -1.46 11.88 -4.24
N TYR A 287 -2.59 11.60 -4.88
CA TYR A 287 -2.81 11.97 -6.29
C TYR A 287 -2.76 13.50 -6.48
N VAL A 288 -3.41 14.26 -5.59
CA VAL A 288 -3.34 15.74 -5.60
C VAL A 288 -1.89 16.20 -5.41
N VAL A 289 -1.17 15.62 -4.45
CA VAL A 289 0.24 15.92 -4.18
C VAL A 289 1.13 15.67 -5.40
N TYR A 290 1.08 14.49 -6.00
CA TYR A 290 1.92 14.18 -7.16
C TYR A 290 1.52 14.98 -8.40
N GLY A 291 0.22 15.19 -8.63
CA GLY A 291 -0.24 16.10 -9.69
C GLY A 291 0.34 17.50 -9.52
N PHE A 292 0.31 18.04 -8.30
CA PHE A 292 0.85 19.36 -8.01
C PHE A 292 2.39 19.42 -8.13
N LEU A 293 3.11 18.37 -7.71
CA LEU A 293 4.56 18.30 -7.85
C LEU A 293 5.02 18.22 -9.32
N ILE A 294 4.20 17.65 -10.21
CA ILE A 294 4.53 17.47 -11.62
C ILE A 294 4.09 18.67 -12.46
N ASP A 295 2.83 19.10 -12.33
CA ASP A 295 2.22 20.13 -13.20
C ASP A 295 1.92 21.45 -12.45
N GLY A 296 2.31 21.58 -11.18
CA GLY A 296 1.96 22.74 -10.35
C GLY A 296 0.45 22.91 -10.21
N SER A 297 0.00 24.17 -10.19
CA SER A 297 -1.42 24.50 -10.11
C SER A 297 -2.23 24.08 -11.34
N ALA A 298 -1.60 23.80 -12.49
CA ALA A 298 -2.31 23.32 -13.68
C ALA A 298 -2.91 21.92 -13.47
N SER A 299 -2.38 21.15 -12.51
CA SER A 299 -2.95 19.85 -12.14
C SER A 299 -4.34 19.92 -11.49
N PHE A 300 -4.77 21.09 -10.99
CA PHE A 300 -6.05 21.14 -10.29
C PHE A 300 -7.24 20.83 -11.20
N ASP A 301 -7.19 21.15 -12.49
CA ASP A 301 -8.28 20.78 -13.40
C ASP A 301 -8.56 19.26 -13.42
N LYS A 302 -7.53 18.43 -13.20
CA LYS A 302 -7.67 16.97 -13.11
C LYS A 302 -7.84 16.45 -11.68
N THR A 303 -7.17 17.04 -10.68
CA THR A 303 -7.17 16.52 -9.30
C THR A 303 -8.24 17.13 -8.40
N GLN A 304 -8.87 18.25 -8.80
CA GLN A 304 -9.89 18.97 -8.01
C GLN A 304 -11.00 18.03 -7.52
N ARG A 305 -11.50 17.14 -8.40
CA ARG A 305 -12.57 16.20 -8.04
C ARG A 305 -12.18 15.27 -6.89
N HIS A 306 -10.90 14.92 -6.77
CA HIS A 306 -10.40 14.05 -5.70
C HIS A 306 -10.22 14.82 -4.40
N LEU A 307 -9.75 16.07 -4.50
CA LEU A 307 -9.63 16.98 -3.37
C LEU A 307 -11.02 17.33 -2.80
N ASP A 308 -12.00 17.65 -3.65
CA ASP A 308 -13.38 17.92 -3.24
C ASP A 308 -14.04 16.71 -2.57
N ALA A 309 -13.82 15.51 -3.13
CA ALA A 309 -14.31 14.27 -2.55
C ALA A 309 -13.69 14.00 -1.17
N LEU A 310 -12.40 14.30 -1.00
CA LEU A 310 -11.70 14.17 0.28
C LEU A 310 -12.24 15.14 1.33
N ILE A 311 -12.40 16.42 0.96
CA ILE A 311 -12.92 17.48 1.85
C ILE A 311 -14.36 17.16 2.28
N THR A 312 -15.24 16.89 1.32
CA THR A 312 -16.66 16.60 1.59
C THR A 312 -16.82 15.27 2.36
N GLY A 313 -15.92 14.32 2.14
CA GLY A 313 -15.93 12.99 2.74
C GLY A 313 -15.12 12.86 4.03
N ILE A 314 -14.53 13.93 4.57
CA ILE A 314 -13.49 13.83 5.61
C ILE A 314 -13.90 13.02 6.85
N ASN A 315 -15.18 13.05 7.22
CA ASN A 315 -15.73 12.27 8.34
C ASN A 315 -15.62 10.75 8.14
N LYS A 316 -15.46 10.28 6.90
CA LYS A 316 -15.16 8.89 6.55
C LYS A 316 -13.68 8.55 6.70
N TYR A 317 -12.82 9.56 6.84
CA TYR A 317 -11.36 9.47 6.84
C TYR A 317 -10.74 10.11 8.10
N PRO A 318 -11.09 9.63 9.32
CA PRO A 318 -10.54 10.20 10.55
C PRO A 318 -9.00 10.15 10.60
N GLY A 319 -8.38 9.16 9.95
CA GLY A 319 -6.92 9.10 9.78
C GLY A 319 -6.35 10.26 8.96
N MET A 320 -7.02 10.67 7.88
CA MET A 320 -6.59 11.81 7.06
C MET A 320 -6.76 13.14 7.80
N LEU A 321 -7.84 13.29 8.58
CA LEU A 321 -8.01 14.50 9.40
C LEU A 321 -6.89 14.62 10.44
N ARG A 322 -6.55 13.52 11.12
CA ARG A 322 -5.40 13.49 12.05
C ARG A 322 -4.09 13.81 11.33
N TYR A 323 -3.88 13.26 10.14
CA TYR A 323 -2.72 13.56 9.31
C TYR A 323 -2.60 15.06 9.01
N PHE A 324 -3.68 15.71 8.55
CA PHE A 324 -3.67 17.16 8.28
C PHE A 324 -3.46 18.01 9.53
N LYS A 325 -4.03 17.61 10.68
CA LYS A 325 -3.77 18.28 11.97
C LYS A 325 -2.31 18.17 12.40
N ALA A 326 -1.73 16.97 12.26
CA ALA A 326 -0.33 16.73 12.59
C ALA A 326 0.62 17.55 11.70
N GLU A 327 0.28 17.69 10.42
CA GLU A 327 1.13 18.37 9.45
C GLU A 327 1.18 19.89 9.63
N LYS A 328 0.25 20.47 10.38
CA LYS A 328 0.39 21.85 10.89
C LYS A 328 1.74 22.06 11.59
N ASN A 329 2.24 21.04 12.28
CA ASN A 329 3.53 21.06 12.99
C ASN A 329 4.66 20.42 12.17
N ASN A 330 4.47 20.24 10.86
CA ASN A 330 5.43 19.64 9.93
C ASN A 330 5.91 18.23 10.34
N LEU A 331 5.03 17.41 10.92
CA LEU A 331 5.41 16.11 11.47
C LEU A 331 5.92 15.14 10.39
N TYR A 332 5.40 15.22 9.17
CA TYR A 332 5.79 14.38 8.04
C TYR A 332 6.65 15.10 7.00
N ASN A 333 7.06 16.34 7.29
CA ASN A 333 7.87 17.17 6.40
C ASN A 333 7.21 17.45 5.04
N VAL A 334 5.89 17.66 5.02
CA VAL A 334 5.12 18.05 3.84
C VAL A 334 4.30 19.35 4.04
N LYS A 335 4.51 20.10 5.14
CA LYS A 335 3.78 21.34 5.45
C LYS A 335 3.91 22.35 4.32
N ALA A 336 5.11 22.54 3.80
CA ALA A 336 5.36 23.48 2.69
C ALA A 336 4.50 23.14 1.47
N LEU A 337 4.47 21.86 1.08
CA LEU A 337 3.64 21.40 -0.03
C LEU A 337 2.14 21.58 0.25
N MET A 338 1.68 21.32 1.48
CA MET A 338 0.29 21.58 1.86
C MET A 338 -0.07 23.06 1.79
N VAL A 339 0.85 23.96 2.18
CA VAL A 339 0.69 25.41 2.06
C VAL A 339 0.58 25.81 0.59
N ASP A 340 1.44 25.28 -0.28
CA ASP A 340 1.40 25.56 -1.71
C ASP A 340 0.07 25.11 -2.35
N ILE A 341 -0.39 23.90 -2.02
CA ILE A 341 -1.70 23.38 -2.47
C ILE A 341 -2.84 24.26 -1.95
N ALA A 342 -2.80 24.67 -0.68
CA ALA A 342 -3.82 25.53 -0.08
C ALA A 342 -3.84 26.95 -0.67
N ASN A 343 -2.68 27.52 -0.97
CA ASN A 343 -2.57 28.83 -1.62
C ASN A 343 -3.14 28.81 -3.05
N ALA A 344 -3.00 27.69 -3.74
CA ALA A 344 -3.59 27.50 -5.06
C ALA A 344 -5.04 26.99 -5.02
N ASN A 345 -5.55 26.58 -3.85
CA ASN A 345 -6.90 26.05 -3.67
C ASN A 345 -7.62 26.63 -2.43
N PRO A 346 -8.40 27.72 -2.59
CA PRO A 346 -9.07 28.37 -1.46
C PRO A 346 -10.02 27.46 -0.67
N THR A 347 -10.68 26.51 -1.33
CA THR A 347 -11.56 25.54 -0.66
C THR A 347 -10.77 24.65 0.29
N PHE A 348 -9.62 24.14 -0.15
CA PHE A 348 -8.75 23.33 0.70
C PHE A 348 -8.13 24.13 1.85
N ARG A 349 -7.70 25.38 1.59
CA ARG A 349 -7.24 26.30 2.65
C ARG A 349 -8.32 26.47 3.72
N GLN A 350 -9.55 26.77 3.32
CA GLN A 350 -10.66 26.94 4.25
C GLN A 350 -10.93 25.68 5.06
N PHE A 351 -10.89 24.51 4.41
CA PHE A 351 -11.01 23.21 5.08
C PHE A 351 -9.91 22.99 6.14
N LEU A 352 -8.65 23.30 5.82
CA LEU A 352 -7.55 23.16 6.78
C LEU A 352 -7.77 24.06 8.01
N ILE A 353 -8.30 25.27 7.81
CA ILE A 353 -8.63 26.20 8.90
C ILE A 353 -9.77 25.68 9.78
N THR A 354 -10.87 25.21 9.17
CA THR A 354 -12.09 24.86 9.92
C THR A 354 -12.03 23.48 10.54
N GLU A 355 -11.51 22.49 9.82
CA GLU A 355 -11.54 21.09 10.25
C GLU A 355 -10.19 20.63 10.81
N ALA A 356 -9.08 21.07 10.21
CA ALA A 356 -7.73 20.63 10.58
C ALA A 356 -7.00 21.57 11.56
N GLU A 357 -7.69 22.58 12.11
CA GLU A 357 -7.17 23.49 13.15
C GLU A 357 -5.96 24.36 12.69
N TRP A 358 -5.79 24.55 11.38
CA TRP A 358 -4.82 25.52 10.85
C TRP A 358 -5.32 26.96 11.08
N THR A 359 -4.40 27.91 11.01
CA THR A 359 -4.70 29.35 11.12
C THR A 359 -4.16 30.09 9.91
N GLU A 360 -4.61 31.33 9.71
CA GLU A 360 -4.06 32.17 8.63
C GLU A 360 -2.54 32.39 8.74
N ALA A 361 -1.96 32.29 9.94
CA ALA A 361 -0.52 32.41 10.15
C ALA A 361 0.27 31.16 9.73
N ASP A 362 -0.41 30.06 9.41
CA ASP A 362 0.23 28.83 8.94
C ASP A 362 0.52 28.83 7.42
N PHE A 363 -0.02 29.81 6.67
CA PHE A 363 0.14 30.00 5.21
C PHE A 363 0.95 31.26 4.91
#